data_AF-A0A383BX66-F1
#
_entry.id   AF-A0A383BX66-F1
#
_cell.length_a   1.000
_cell.length_b   1.000
_cell.length_c   1.000
_cell.angle_alpha   90.00
_cell.angle_beta   90.00
_cell.angle_gamma   90.00
#
_symmetry.space_group_name_H-M   'P 1'
#
loop_
_entity.id
_entity.type
_entity.pdbx_description
1 polymer ?
#
loop_
_entity_poly.entity_id
_entity_poly.type
_entity_poly.pdbx_seq_one_letter_code
_entity_poly.pdbx_strand_id
1 'polypeptide(L)'
;MGVAPAFSSVSTFHVGTNLIPYPYKVSQTIEDAIPPQYFSNILEIAGSGNSKKYINGHWYGSLNFFVPSETYWFSVNNSIEFAFNEPSDIYNDTTSDSRGNTPELFTFNQSIYQAFYFIETADIAGENLVDGEDWIGAFYGDVCIGSRVWNESYTDIPVMGFDEDSPETQGYIVPGEYPRFVVYDASEDTYYDAFTTGNHIFEETLLAMYIVNNISVKRDCDGELGASEGEPYLDDCEICVDE
;
A
#
# COMPACT_ATOMS: atom_id res chain seq x y z
N MET A 1 2.37 20.75 28.45
CA MET A 1 3.77 21.21 28.45
C MET A 1 4.29 20.78 27.09
N GLY A 2 4.50 21.70 26.14
CA GLY A 2 4.74 21.34 24.74
C GLY A 2 6.03 20.55 24.55
N VAL A 3 6.01 19.58 23.63
CA VAL A 3 7.19 18.79 23.26
C VAL A 3 7.97 19.60 22.22
N ALA A 4 9.11 20.17 22.60
CA ALA A 4 9.91 20.97 21.67
C ALA A 4 10.40 20.11 20.48
N PRO A 5 10.40 20.66 19.26
CA PRO A 5 10.90 19.95 18.08
C PRO A 5 12.42 19.77 18.18
N ALA A 6 12.93 18.70 17.58
CA ALA A 6 14.36 18.41 17.52
C ALA A 6 15.12 19.33 16.54
N PHE A 7 14.43 19.85 15.52
CA PHE A 7 14.94 20.75 14.48
C PHE A 7 13.88 21.79 14.08
N SER A 8 14.12 22.60 13.04
CA SER A 8 13.12 23.58 12.54
C SER A 8 11.78 22.90 12.29
N SER A 9 10.71 23.43 12.88
CA SER A 9 9.35 22.91 12.71
C SER A 9 8.66 23.41 11.45
N VAL A 10 9.19 24.44 10.79
CA VAL A 10 8.64 25.01 9.55
C VAL A 10 9.53 24.64 8.37
N SER A 11 8.91 24.10 7.32
CA SER A 11 9.55 23.73 6.05
C SER A 11 8.70 24.20 4.87
N THR A 12 9.34 24.60 3.78
CA THR A 12 8.65 24.90 2.52
C THR A 12 8.55 23.63 1.71
N PHE A 13 7.33 23.16 1.44
CA PHE A 13 7.11 22.06 0.51
C PHE A 13 6.92 22.64 -0.89
N HIS A 14 7.59 22.06 -1.87
CA HIS A 14 7.43 22.40 -3.29
C HIS A 14 6.37 21.50 -3.93
N VAL A 15 5.78 21.93 -5.06
CA VAL A 15 4.84 21.08 -5.80
C VAL A 15 5.51 19.75 -6.18
N GLY A 16 4.79 18.65 -6.02
CA GLY A 16 5.30 17.30 -6.23
C GLY A 16 5.87 16.68 -4.96
N THR A 17 6.87 15.82 -5.12
CA THR A 17 7.41 14.95 -4.07
C THR A 17 8.50 15.66 -3.24
N ASN A 18 8.34 15.65 -1.93
CA ASN A 18 9.26 16.26 -0.95
C ASN A 18 9.66 15.21 0.09
N LEU A 19 10.93 15.22 0.51
CA LEU A 19 11.41 14.32 1.56
C LEU A 19 11.51 15.08 2.89
N ILE A 20 10.67 14.73 3.86
CA ILE A 20 10.47 15.52 5.07
C ILE A 20 10.75 14.67 6.32
N PRO A 21 11.74 15.06 7.14
CA PRO A 21 12.00 14.39 8.41
C PRO A 21 10.94 14.76 9.44
N TYR A 22 10.47 13.78 10.20
CA TYR A 22 9.54 14.05 11.29
C TYR A 22 10.27 14.74 12.47
N PRO A 23 9.86 15.94 12.92
CA PRO A 23 10.69 16.77 13.79
C PRO A 23 10.57 16.43 15.28
N TYR A 24 9.64 15.56 15.69
CA TYR A 24 9.39 15.28 17.11
C TYR A 24 9.95 13.94 17.56
N LYS A 25 10.20 13.85 18.87
CA LYS A 25 10.70 12.63 19.54
C LYS A 25 9.60 11.69 20.03
N VAL A 26 8.35 12.00 19.72
CA VAL A 26 7.16 11.25 20.12
C VAL A 26 6.33 11.01 18.88
N SER A 27 5.85 9.77 18.70
CA SER A 27 5.00 9.43 17.56
C SER A 27 3.66 10.16 17.61
N GLN A 28 3.09 10.44 16.44
CA GLN A 28 1.74 11.00 16.29
C GLN A 28 1.01 10.27 15.17
N THR A 29 -0.32 10.16 15.28
CA THR A 29 -1.14 9.71 14.14
C THR A 29 -0.98 10.70 12.98
N ILE A 30 -1.20 10.24 11.75
CA ILE A 30 -1.14 11.13 10.58
C ILE A 30 -2.16 12.27 10.71
N GLU A 31 -3.35 11.96 11.19
CA GLU A 31 -4.47 12.88 11.38
C GLU A 31 -4.20 13.96 12.43
N ASP A 32 -3.53 13.62 13.53
CA ASP A 32 -3.18 14.59 14.58
C ASP A 32 -1.95 15.41 14.21
N ALA A 33 -0.97 14.81 13.54
CA ALA A 33 0.30 15.47 13.21
C ALA A 33 0.15 16.52 12.10
N ILE A 34 -0.79 16.33 11.16
CA ILE A 34 -0.99 17.22 10.02
C ILE A 34 -2.12 18.21 10.34
N PRO A 35 -1.88 19.53 10.25
CA PRO A 35 -2.95 20.52 10.38
C PRO A 35 -4.05 20.32 9.32
N PRO A 36 -5.35 20.29 9.69
CA PRO A 36 -6.44 19.97 8.77
C PRO A 36 -6.53 20.85 7.51
N GLN A 37 -6.05 22.10 7.57
CA GLN A 37 -6.02 22.99 6.42
C GLN A 37 -5.12 22.49 5.27
N TYR A 38 -4.23 21.52 5.54
CA TYR A 38 -3.32 20.96 4.54
C TYR A 38 -3.79 19.62 3.97
N PHE A 39 -4.85 18.99 4.52
CA PHE A 39 -5.28 17.66 4.09
C PHE A 39 -5.57 17.58 2.59
N SER A 40 -6.29 18.54 2.02
CA SER A 40 -6.59 18.55 0.57
C SER A 40 -5.40 18.96 -0.31
N ASN A 41 -4.32 19.47 0.28
CA ASN A 41 -3.10 19.85 -0.43
C ASN A 41 -2.08 18.72 -0.47
N ILE A 42 -2.07 17.88 0.57
CA ILE A 42 -1.25 16.67 0.67
C ILE A 42 -2.01 15.53 0.01
N LEU A 43 -1.52 15.09 -1.14
CA LEU A 43 -2.15 14.01 -1.90
C LEU A 43 -1.77 12.67 -1.27
N GLU A 44 -0.49 12.50 -0.96
CA GLU A 44 0.12 11.20 -0.66
C GLU A 44 1.28 11.36 0.32
N ILE A 45 1.44 10.34 1.17
CA ILE A 45 2.53 10.22 2.14
C ILE A 45 3.06 8.80 2.05
N ALA A 46 4.38 8.62 1.96
CA ALA A 46 4.99 7.29 1.99
C ALA A 46 6.16 7.24 2.98
N GLY A 47 6.25 6.12 3.70
CA GLY A 47 7.39 5.74 4.52
C GLY A 47 8.11 4.53 3.94
N SER A 48 8.76 3.76 4.80
CA SER A 48 9.43 2.50 4.41
C SER A 48 8.39 1.38 4.28
N GLY A 49 7.88 1.16 3.07
CA GLY A 49 6.95 0.06 2.77
C GLY A 49 5.50 0.30 3.21
N ASN A 50 5.14 1.49 3.68
CA ASN A 50 3.78 1.89 4.03
C ASN A 50 3.44 3.24 3.39
N SER A 51 2.14 3.48 3.19
CA SER A 51 1.68 4.71 2.57
C SER A 51 0.32 5.16 3.10
N LYS A 52 0.01 6.45 2.88
CA LYS A 52 -1.29 7.06 3.19
C LYS A 52 -1.69 8.01 2.08
N LYS A 53 -2.94 7.95 1.63
CA LYS A 53 -3.49 8.77 0.56
C LYS A 53 -4.78 9.45 0.99
N TYR A 54 -4.97 10.72 0.62
CA TYR A 54 -6.18 11.47 0.93
C TYR A 54 -7.18 11.39 -0.24
N ILE A 55 -8.27 10.66 -0.06
CA ILE A 55 -9.28 10.41 -1.09
C ILE A 55 -10.65 10.86 -0.56
N ASN A 56 -11.33 11.75 -1.30
CA ASN A 56 -12.71 12.18 -1.01
C ASN A 56 -12.96 12.60 0.46
N GLY A 57 -11.98 13.26 1.09
CA GLY A 57 -12.10 13.77 2.45
C GLY A 57 -11.59 12.83 3.55
N HIS A 58 -11.14 11.62 3.20
CA HIS A 58 -10.69 10.59 4.15
C HIS A 58 -9.27 10.14 3.83
N TRP A 59 -8.56 9.69 4.85
CA TRP A 59 -7.24 9.09 4.68
C TRP A 59 -7.36 7.57 4.59
N TYR A 60 -6.63 6.97 3.65
CA TYR A 60 -6.55 5.52 3.43
C TYR A 60 -5.11 5.05 3.37
N GLY A 61 -4.88 3.77 3.63
CA GLY A 61 -3.55 3.13 3.60
C GLY A 61 -2.97 2.82 4.98
N SER A 62 -1.88 2.06 4.97
CA SER A 62 -1.25 1.42 6.12
C SER A 62 -0.38 2.34 6.99
N LEU A 63 0.04 3.51 6.50
CA LEU A 63 0.88 4.43 7.28
C LEU A 63 0.03 5.16 8.33
N ASN A 64 0.03 4.67 9.57
CA ASN A 64 -0.81 5.24 10.63
C ASN A 64 -0.12 6.30 11.49
N PHE A 65 1.21 6.27 11.58
CA PHE A 65 1.96 7.13 12.49
C PHE A 65 3.18 7.76 11.81
N PHE A 66 3.47 9.01 12.17
CA PHE A 66 4.82 9.53 12.07
C PHE A 66 5.63 9.09 13.27
N VAL A 67 6.79 8.49 13.03
CA VAL A 67 7.66 7.90 14.04
C VAL A 67 8.93 8.76 14.20
N PRO A 68 9.44 8.94 15.43
CA PRO A 68 10.67 9.68 15.67
C PRO A 68 11.85 9.20 14.84
N SER A 69 12.61 10.14 14.28
CA SER A 69 13.81 9.88 13.45
C SER A 69 13.55 9.27 12.07
N GLU A 70 12.28 9.05 11.71
CA GLU A 70 11.89 8.63 10.37
C GLU A 70 11.71 9.83 9.43
N THR A 71 11.82 9.56 8.13
CA THR A 71 11.66 10.54 7.06
C THR A 71 10.62 10.03 6.08
N TYR A 72 9.76 10.93 5.62
CA TYR A 72 8.60 10.58 4.82
C TYR A 72 8.57 11.37 3.52
N TRP A 73 8.16 10.71 2.46
CA TRP A 73 7.85 11.36 1.20
C TRP A 73 6.46 11.97 1.28
N PHE A 74 6.33 13.25 0.94
CA PHE A 74 5.06 13.96 0.80
C PHE A 74 4.88 14.41 -0.64
N SER A 75 3.77 14.02 -1.27
CA SER A 75 3.34 14.59 -2.55
C SER A 75 2.32 15.68 -2.32
N VAL A 76 2.59 16.90 -2.80
CA VAL A 76 1.67 18.04 -2.64
C VAL A 76 1.30 18.71 -3.96
N ASN A 77 0.06 19.20 -4.07
CA ASN A 77 -0.44 19.84 -5.28
C ASN A 77 -0.08 21.32 -5.41
N ASN A 78 0.14 22.03 -4.30
CA ASN A 78 0.63 23.40 -4.26
C ASN A 78 1.76 23.55 -3.24
N SER A 79 2.65 24.50 -3.48
CA SER A 79 3.68 24.85 -2.52
C SER A 79 3.07 25.45 -1.25
N ILE A 80 3.52 24.97 -0.10
CA ILE A 80 3.02 25.38 1.22
C ILE A 80 4.16 25.61 2.20
N GLU A 81 3.97 26.54 3.12
CA GLU A 81 4.78 26.59 4.35
C GLU A 81 4.13 25.67 5.38
N PHE A 82 4.75 24.51 5.58
CA PHE A 82 4.20 23.44 6.38
C PHE A 82 4.90 23.35 7.74
N ALA A 83 4.11 23.07 8.77
CA ALA A 83 4.60 22.68 10.08
C ALA A 83 3.68 21.59 10.63
N PHE A 84 4.28 20.54 11.20
CA PHE A 84 3.55 19.54 11.96
C PHE A 84 2.97 20.15 13.24
N ASN A 85 1.79 19.69 13.64
CA ASN A 85 1.23 19.99 14.95
C ASN A 85 2.18 19.52 16.06
N GLU A 86 2.24 20.29 17.15
CA GLU A 86 2.96 19.86 18.36
C GLU A 86 2.23 18.67 18.99
N PRO A 87 2.94 17.57 19.33
CA PRO A 87 2.33 16.44 20.01
C PRO A 87 1.68 16.87 21.32
N SER A 88 0.38 16.64 21.46
CA SER A 88 -0.37 16.87 22.71
C SER A 88 -0.18 15.73 23.71
N ASP A 89 0.06 14.51 23.21
CA ASP A 89 0.05 13.27 23.97
C ASP A 89 1.25 12.38 23.59
N ILE A 90 1.62 11.49 24.51
CA ILE A 90 2.61 10.45 24.23
C ILE A 90 1.86 9.24 23.67
N TYR A 91 1.86 9.10 22.35
CA TYR A 91 1.42 7.85 21.73
C TYR A 91 2.56 6.84 21.86
N ASN A 92 2.42 5.92 22.82
CA ASN A 92 3.24 4.71 22.81
C ASN A 92 2.68 3.87 21.66
N ASP A 93 3.47 3.72 20.61
CA ASP A 93 3.16 2.78 19.54
C ASP A 93 3.09 1.37 20.14
N THR A 94 1.86 0.91 20.42
CA THR A 94 1.57 -0.46 20.81
C THR A 94 1.08 -1.26 19.61
N THR A 95 1.21 -0.74 18.39
CA THR A 95 0.96 -1.57 17.21
C THR A 95 2.09 -2.59 17.15
N SER A 96 1.79 -3.74 17.75
CA SER A 96 2.56 -4.96 17.59
C SER A 96 2.60 -5.22 16.10
N ASP A 97 3.71 -4.81 15.49
CA ASP A 97 4.27 -5.29 14.25
C ASP A 97 3.80 -6.74 14.01
N SER A 98 2.75 -6.89 13.21
CA SER A 98 2.07 -8.17 12.97
C SER A 98 2.88 -9.06 12.03
N ARG A 99 4.21 -8.93 12.06
CA ARG A 99 5.19 -9.83 11.42
C ARG A 99 5.00 -11.31 11.79
N GLY A 100 4.20 -11.61 12.82
CA GLY A 100 3.84 -12.98 13.20
C GLY A 100 2.71 -13.62 12.40
N ASN A 101 1.96 -12.86 11.60
CA ASN A 101 0.76 -13.35 10.89
C ASN A 101 0.84 -13.22 9.37
N THR A 102 1.99 -12.80 8.81
CA THR A 102 2.15 -12.74 7.35
C THR A 102 2.13 -14.16 6.76
N PRO A 103 1.31 -14.42 5.72
CA PRO A 103 1.30 -15.72 5.04
C PRO A 103 2.69 -16.09 4.49
N GLU A 104 3.04 -17.38 4.48
CA GLU A 104 4.39 -17.86 4.16
C GLU A 104 4.89 -17.35 2.79
N LEU A 105 4.01 -17.36 1.78
CA LEU A 105 4.34 -16.91 0.42
C LEU A 105 4.40 -15.40 0.28
N PHE A 106 3.93 -14.63 1.27
CA PHE A 106 3.76 -13.18 1.19
C PHE A 106 4.90 -12.41 1.86
N THR A 107 6.08 -13.02 1.92
CA THR A 107 7.30 -12.42 2.47
C THR A 107 8.18 -11.84 1.37
N PHE A 108 8.76 -10.66 1.61
CA PHE A 108 9.57 -9.93 0.64
C PHE A 108 10.58 -9.01 1.35
N ASN A 109 11.63 -8.60 0.63
CA ASN A 109 12.62 -7.62 1.07
C ASN A 109 12.24 -6.22 0.57
N GLN A 110 12.56 -5.20 1.35
CA GLN A 110 12.30 -3.82 0.97
C GLN A 110 13.29 -3.37 -0.10
N SER A 111 12.79 -2.74 -1.16
CA SER A 111 13.58 -2.07 -2.19
C SER A 111 13.45 -0.56 -2.05
N ILE A 112 14.47 0.19 -2.51
CA ILE A 112 14.37 1.64 -2.63
C ILE A 112 13.44 2.06 -3.78
N TYR A 113 13.26 1.17 -4.77
CA TYR A 113 12.28 1.32 -5.83
C TYR A 113 10.98 0.69 -5.36
N GLN A 114 9.99 1.53 -5.05
CA GLN A 114 8.70 1.06 -4.58
C GLN A 114 7.56 1.88 -5.17
N ALA A 115 6.44 1.21 -5.40
CA ALA A 115 5.16 1.82 -5.73
C ALA A 115 4.08 1.29 -4.79
N PHE A 116 2.99 2.02 -4.62
CA PHE A 116 1.85 1.60 -3.80
C PHE A 116 0.59 1.49 -4.64
N TYR A 117 -0.01 0.31 -4.64
CA TYR A 117 -1.24 0.02 -5.37
C TYR A 117 -2.41 0.01 -4.39
N PHE A 118 -3.22 1.05 -4.42
CA PHE A 118 -4.40 1.22 -3.57
C PHE A 118 -5.57 0.48 -4.20
N ILE A 119 -6.01 -0.60 -3.56
CA ILE A 119 -7.03 -1.50 -4.07
C ILE A 119 -8.40 -1.03 -3.61
N GLU A 120 -9.24 -0.55 -4.52
CA GLU A 120 -10.55 0.03 -4.20
C GLU A 120 -11.55 -1.02 -3.68
N THR A 121 -11.65 -2.19 -4.33
CA THR A 121 -12.43 -3.34 -3.84
C THR A 121 -11.69 -4.65 -4.08
N ALA A 122 -11.97 -5.66 -3.26
CA ALA A 122 -11.47 -7.01 -3.47
C ALA A 122 -12.46 -8.08 -2.98
N ASP A 123 -12.55 -9.19 -3.71
CA ASP A 123 -13.52 -10.26 -3.45
C ASP A 123 -13.02 -11.65 -3.87
N ILE A 124 -13.64 -12.69 -3.28
CA ILE A 124 -13.55 -14.08 -3.69
C ILE A 124 -14.92 -14.53 -4.17
N ALA A 125 -15.04 -14.79 -5.47
CA ALA A 125 -16.31 -15.17 -6.12
C ALA A 125 -17.48 -14.23 -5.77
N GLY A 126 -17.21 -12.91 -5.73
CA GLY A 126 -18.21 -11.87 -5.42
C GLY A 126 -18.46 -11.61 -3.94
N GLU A 127 -17.87 -12.39 -3.03
CA GLU A 127 -17.91 -12.14 -1.59
C GLU A 127 -16.67 -11.33 -1.17
N ASN A 128 -16.87 -10.20 -0.47
CA ASN A 128 -15.75 -9.33 -0.08
C ASN A 128 -14.74 -10.06 0.81
N LEU A 129 -13.46 -9.72 0.65
CA LEU A 129 -12.41 -10.15 1.57
C LEU A 129 -12.69 -9.73 3.02
N VAL A 130 -12.29 -10.57 3.96
CA VAL A 130 -12.43 -10.36 5.41
C VAL A 130 -11.34 -9.43 5.92
N ASP A 131 -11.74 -8.26 6.42
CA ASP A 131 -10.86 -7.27 7.03
C ASP A 131 -10.03 -7.86 8.19
N GLY A 132 -8.72 -7.62 8.14
CA GLY A 132 -7.76 -8.05 9.16
C GLY A 132 -7.40 -9.54 9.12
N GLU A 133 -8.01 -10.32 8.23
CA GLU A 133 -7.79 -11.77 8.10
C GLU A 133 -7.16 -12.10 6.74
N ASP A 134 -7.82 -11.73 5.64
CA ASP A 134 -7.36 -12.04 4.28
C ASP A 134 -6.20 -11.12 3.86
N TRP A 135 -5.41 -11.56 2.88
CA TRP A 135 -4.27 -10.80 2.38
C TRP A 135 -4.28 -10.68 0.87
N ILE A 136 -3.63 -9.62 0.38
CA ILE A 136 -3.30 -9.47 -1.03
C ILE A 136 -1.77 -9.40 -1.14
N GLY A 137 -1.23 -10.28 -1.98
CA GLY A 137 0.19 -10.31 -2.37
C GLY A 137 0.35 -9.83 -3.80
N ALA A 138 1.43 -9.09 -4.07
CA ALA A 138 1.89 -8.73 -5.39
C ALA A 138 3.08 -9.61 -5.77
N PHE A 139 3.06 -10.13 -6.99
CA PHE A 139 4.04 -11.08 -7.51
C PHE A 139 4.58 -10.63 -8.86
N TYR A 140 5.85 -10.95 -9.11
CA TYR A 140 6.45 -10.96 -10.44
C TYR A 140 6.98 -12.37 -10.73
N GLY A 141 6.31 -13.06 -11.67
CA GLY A 141 6.44 -14.51 -11.80
C GLY A 141 6.01 -15.21 -10.50
N ASP A 142 6.95 -15.96 -9.91
CA ASP A 142 6.76 -16.70 -8.66
C ASP A 142 7.31 -15.95 -7.43
N VAL A 143 7.88 -14.76 -7.61
CA VAL A 143 8.50 -13.99 -6.53
C VAL A 143 7.50 -13.01 -5.94
N CYS A 144 7.25 -13.10 -4.64
CA CYS A 144 6.52 -12.08 -3.91
C CYS A 144 7.36 -10.80 -3.83
N ILE A 145 6.79 -9.71 -4.33
CA ILE A 145 7.39 -8.38 -4.37
C ILE A 145 6.64 -7.39 -3.49
N GLY A 146 5.72 -7.88 -2.66
CA GLY A 146 4.81 -7.01 -1.94
C GLY A 146 3.63 -7.74 -1.32
N SER A 147 3.16 -7.30 -0.17
CA SER A 147 1.92 -7.81 0.42
C SER A 147 1.34 -6.86 1.46
N ARG A 148 0.04 -6.97 1.69
CA ARG A 148 -0.67 -6.33 2.80
C ARG A 148 -1.85 -7.20 3.23
N VAL A 149 -2.13 -7.21 4.54
CA VAL A 149 -3.43 -7.65 5.05
C VAL A 149 -4.51 -6.73 4.50
N TRP A 150 -5.63 -7.31 4.08
CA TRP A 150 -6.79 -6.55 3.65
C TRP A 150 -7.32 -5.73 4.82
N ASN A 151 -7.54 -4.44 4.57
CA ASN A 151 -8.10 -3.49 5.53
C ASN A 151 -9.08 -2.55 4.80
N GLU A 152 -10.11 -3.16 4.23
CA GLU A 152 -11.17 -2.52 3.46
C GLU A 152 -10.67 -1.76 2.20
N SER A 153 -11.56 -0.94 1.64
CA SER A 153 -11.30 -0.15 0.43
C SER A 153 -10.07 0.74 0.55
N TYR A 154 -9.33 0.78 -0.55
CA TYR A 154 -8.06 1.48 -0.70
C TYR A 154 -6.98 0.98 0.26
N THR A 155 -6.98 -0.33 0.56
CA THR A 155 -5.81 -1.01 1.13
C THR A 155 -4.62 -0.82 0.19
N ASP A 156 -3.49 -0.34 0.70
CA ASP A 156 -2.30 -0.09 -0.09
C ASP A 156 -1.41 -1.33 -0.14
N ILE A 157 -1.12 -1.86 -1.32
CA ILE A 157 -0.15 -2.95 -1.49
C ILE A 157 1.18 -2.33 -1.93
N PRO A 158 2.26 -2.48 -1.16
CA PRO A 158 3.57 -2.02 -1.60
C PRO A 158 4.07 -2.99 -2.68
N VAL A 159 4.68 -2.49 -3.74
CA VAL A 159 5.24 -3.28 -4.83
C VAL A 159 6.68 -2.86 -5.02
N MET A 160 7.59 -3.79 -4.82
CA MET A 160 9.03 -3.58 -4.80
C MET A 160 9.65 -3.87 -6.17
N GLY A 161 10.42 -2.92 -6.67
CA GLY A 161 11.20 -3.05 -7.90
C GLY A 161 12.58 -3.66 -7.66
N PHE A 162 13.18 -4.18 -8.73
CA PHE A 162 14.56 -4.63 -8.73
C PHE A 162 15.53 -3.46 -8.48
N ASP A 163 16.47 -3.66 -7.56
CA ASP A 163 17.56 -2.74 -7.25
C ASP A 163 18.90 -3.46 -7.47
N GLU A 164 19.72 -2.94 -8.40
CA GLU A 164 21.01 -3.53 -8.76
C GLU A 164 22.03 -3.53 -7.62
N ASP A 165 21.88 -2.62 -6.65
CA ASP A 165 22.72 -2.52 -5.46
C ASP A 165 22.22 -3.40 -4.30
N SER A 166 21.07 -4.07 -4.46
CA SER A 166 20.40 -4.89 -3.44
C SER A 166 20.14 -6.32 -3.97
N PRO A 167 21.09 -7.26 -3.79
CA PRO A 167 20.98 -8.63 -4.29
C PRO A 167 19.75 -9.39 -3.82
N GLU A 168 19.19 -9.02 -2.67
CA GLU A 168 17.96 -9.58 -2.10
C GLU A 168 16.68 -9.23 -2.87
N THR A 169 16.76 -8.26 -3.79
CA THR A 169 15.67 -7.90 -4.72
C THR A 169 15.79 -8.61 -6.07
N GLN A 170 16.75 -9.52 -6.24
CA GLN A 170 16.93 -10.25 -7.50
C GLN A 170 15.63 -10.96 -7.92
N GLY A 171 15.18 -10.67 -9.14
CA GLY A 171 13.92 -11.22 -9.66
C GLY A 171 12.68 -10.40 -9.31
N TYR A 172 12.84 -9.19 -8.74
CA TYR A 172 11.75 -8.25 -8.54
C TYR A 172 11.33 -7.60 -9.85
N ILE A 173 10.15 -6.96 -9.84
CA ILE A 173 9.57 -6.37 -11.04
C ILE A 173 10.47 -5.27 -11.61
N VAL A 174 10.49 -5.18 -12.94
CA VAL A 174 11.22 -4.16 -13.67
C VAL A 174 10.23 -3.17 -14.32
N PRO A 175 10.68 -1.94 -14.64
CA PRO A 175 9.81 -0.92 -15.21
C PRO A 175 9.16 -1.37 -16.53
N GLY A 176 7.88 -1.04 -16.71
CA GLY A 176 7.07 -1.38 -17.88
C GLY A 176 6.30 -2.70 -17.78
N GLU A 177 6.51 -3.47 -16.71
CA GLU A 177 5.79 -4.73 -16.43
C GLU A 177 4.60 -4.49 -15.48
N TYR A 178 3.64 -5.41 -15.47
CA TYR A 178 2.51 -5.39 -14.53
C TYR A 178 2.77 -6.35 -13.36
N PRO A 179 2.48 -5.96 -12.10
CA PRO A 179 2.44 -6.91 -11.01
C PRO A 179 1.21 -7.82 -11.16
N ARG A 180 1.38 -9.09 -10.84
CA ARG A 180 0.29 -10.06 -10.69
C ARG A 180 -0.17 -10.07 -9.24
N PHE A 181 -1.47 -10.07 -9.00
CA PHE A 181 -2.00 -10.11 -7.64
C PHE A 181 -2.51 -11.51 -7.27
N VAL A 182 -2.27 -11.89 -6.02
CA VAL A 182 -2.70 -13.17 -5.42
C VAL A 182 -3.43 -12.83 -4.13
N VAL A 183 -4.58 -13.47 -3.92
CA VAL A 183 -5.35 -13.36 -2.68
C VAL A 183 -5.04 -14.57 -1.81
N TYR A 184 -4.83 -14.35 -0.52
CA TYR A 184 -4.78 -15.40 0.48
C TYR A 184 -6.06 -15.34 1.32
N ASP A 185 -6.84 -16.43 1.26
CA ASP A 185 -8.03 -16.66 2.08
C ASP A 185 -7.59 -17.29 3.40
N ALA A 186 -7.72 -16.53 4.48
CA ALA A 186 -7.29 -16.98 5.80
C ALA A 186 -8.19 -18.06 6.40
N SER A 187 -9.45 -18.14 5.96
CA SER A 187 -10.41 -19.12 6.47
C SER A 187 -10.15 -20.52 5.91
N GLU A 188 -9.60 -20.60 4.70
CA GLU A 188 -9.26 -21.84 4.00
C GLU A 188 -7.75 -22.14 3.96
N ASP A 189 -6.90 -21.22 4.46
CA ASP A 189 -5.43 -21.31 4.40
C ASP A 189 -4.94 -21.62 2.97
N THR A 190 -5.49 -20.89 1.99
CA THR A 190 -5.29 -21.14 0.55
C THR A 190 -5.02 -19.84 -0.21
N TYR A 191 -4.24 -19.96 -1.29
CA TYR A 191 -3.86 -18.84 -2.16
C TYR A 191 -4.53 -19.00 -3.52
N TYR A 192 -5.04 -17.90 -4.05
CA TYR A 192 -5.74 -17.86 -5.33
C TYR A 192 -5.15 -16.77 -6.22
N ASP A 193 -4.91 -17.10 -7.49
CA ASP A 193 -4.72 -16.08 -8.50
C ASP A 193 -5.98 -15.22 -8.61
N ALA A 194 -5.78 -13.94 -8.90
CA ALA A 194 -6.87 -12.98 -8.98
C ALA A 194 -6.79 -12.12 -10.24
N PHE A 195 -7.96 -11.82 -10.80
CA PHE A 195 -8.12 -10.90 -11.91
C PHE A 195 -8.03 -9.46 -11.41
N THR A 196 -7.41 -8.58 -12.20
CA THR A 196 -7.21 -7.19 -11.80
C THR A 196 -7.85 -6.23 -12.79
N THR A 197 -8.81 -5.43 -12.32
CA THR A 197 -9.36 -4.32 -13.11
C THR A 197 -8.66 -3.02 -12.77
N GLY A 198 -8.11 -2.34 -13.78
CA GLY A 198 -7.40 -1.07 -13.58
C GLY A 198 -5.99 -1.26 -13.02
N ASN A 199 -5.30 -2.35 -13.40
CA ASN A 199 -3.89 -2.54 -13.06
C ASN A 199 -3.00 -1.47 -13.73
N HIS A 200 -1.81 -1.23 -13.18
CA HIS A 200 -0.85 -0.24 -13.67
C HIS A 200 0.53 -0.85 -13.82
N ILE A 201 1.23 -0.42 -14.88
CA ILE A 201 2.63 -0.77 -15.05
C ILE A 201 3.45 -0.24 -13.87
N PHE A 202 4.41 -1.04 -13.43
CA PHE A 202 5.42 -0.59 -12.51
C PHE A 202 6.34 0.38 -13.24
N GLU A 203 6.61 1.54 -12.64
CA GLU A 203 7.44 2.60 -13.20
C GLU A 203 8.68 2.79 -12.32
N GLU A 204 9.84 3.07 -12.93
CA GLU A 204 11.07 3.35 -12.18
C GLU A 204 11.05 4.76 -11.60
N THR A 205 10.33 4.92 -10.50
CA THR A 205 10.29 6.19 -9.78
C THR A 205 10.52 5.94 -8.30
N LEU A 206 11.03 6.97 -7.61
CA LEU A 206 11.24 6.90 -6.16
C LEU A 206 9.93 6.70 -5.38
N LEU A 207 8.82 7.15 -5.96
CA LEU A 207 7.49 6.95 -5.40
C LEU A 207 6.43 7.08 -6.50
N ALA A 208 5.68 6.01 -6.71
CA ALA A 208 4.44 6.03 -7.48
C ALA A 208 3.30 5.46 -6.63
N MET A 209 2.09 6.00 -6.82
CA MET A 209 0.89 5.46 -6.19
C MET A 209 -0.22 5.34 -7.23
N TYR A 210 -0.81 4.16 -7.30
CA TYR A 210 -1.83 3.79 -8.27
C TYR A 210 -3.13 3.42 -7.58
N ILE A 211 -4.25 3.59 -8.28
CA ILE A 211 -5.54 3.05 -7.86
C ILE A 211 -5.85 1.86 -8.76
N VAL A 212 -6.01 0.70 -8.15
CA VAL A 212 -6.55 -0.51 -8.79
C VAL A 212 -8.02 -0.59 -8.42
N ASN A 213 -8.89 -0.70 -9.42
CA ASN A 213 -10.33 -0.62 -9.21
C ASN A 213 -10.88 -1.87 -8.50
N ASN A 214 -10.41 -3.05 -8.89
CA ASN A 214 -10.87 -4.29 -8.28
C ASN A 214 -9.82 -5.41 -8.44
N ILE A 215 -9.72 -6.25 -7.41
CA ILE A 215 -9.04 -7.56 -7.45
C ILE A 215 -10.08 -8.63 -7.12
N SER A 216 -10.33 -9.57 -8.03
CA SER A 216 -11.37 -10.60 -7.84
C SER A 216 -10.83 -11.99 -8.15
N VAL A 217 -10.99 -12.90 -7.19
CA VAL A 217 -10.76 -14.34 -7.41
C VAL A 217 -12.00 -14.92 -8.09
N LYS A 218 -11.81 -15.46 -9.28
CA LYS A 218 -12.90 -16.05 -10.07
C LYS A 218 -12.79 -17.56 -10.13
N ARG A 219 -13.91 -18.19 -10.49
CA ARG A 219 -13.97 -19.62 -10.79
C ARG A 219 -13.57 -19.85 -12.24
N ASP A 220 -12.79 -20.88 -12.49
CA ASP A 220 -12.58 -21.41 -13.83
C ASP A 220 -13.87 -22.04 -14.38
N CYS A 221 -13.87 -22.43 -15.65
CA CYS A 221 -15.04 -23.02 -16.29
C CYS A 221 -15.44 -24.41 -15.79
N ASP A 222 -14.61 -25.05 -14.96
CA ASP A 222 -14.93 -26.29 -14.24
C ASP A 222 -15.52 -26.00 -12.84
N GLY A 223 -15.51 -24.73 -12.40
CA GLY A 223 -16.09 -24.25 -11.14
C GLY A 223 -15.09 -24.13 -9.99
N GLU A 224 -13.79 -24.33 -10.23
CA GLU A 224 -12.73 -24.26 -9.22
C GLU A 224 -12.22 -22.82 -9.08
N LEU A 225 -11.94 -22.37 -7.85
CA LEU A 225 -11.47 -21.01 -7.57
C LEU A 225 -10.00 -20.81 -7.99
N GLY A 226 -9.66 -19.56 -8.33
CA GLY A 226 -8.29 -19.16 -8.65
C GLY A 226 -7.95 -19.32 -10.13
N ALA A 227 -8.92 -19.07 -11.02
CA ALA A 227 -8.63 -18.94 -12.45
C ALA A 227 -7.56 -17.85 -12.67
N SER A 228 -6.53 -18.19 -13.42
CA SER A 228 -5.44 -17.27 -13.72
C SER A 228 -5.86 -16.24 -14.77
N GLU A 229 -5.30 -15.04 -14.67
CA GLU A 229 -5.43 -14.00 -15.69
C GLU A 229 -4.89 -14.54 -17.04
N GLY A 230 -5.69 -14.38 -18.08
CA GLY A 230 -5.53 -14.91 -19.44
C GLY A 230 -6.32 -16.19 -19.72
N GLU A 231 -6.87 -16.84 -18.70
CA GLU A 231 -7.62 -18.10 -18.83
C GLU A 231 -9.15 -17.88 -18.73
N PRO A 232 -9.96 -18.77 -19.34
CA PRO A 232 -11.41 -18.69 -19.27
C PRO A 232 -11.95 -18.82 -17.84
N TYR A 233 -13.00 -18.06 -17.53
CA TYR A 233 -13.62 -18.03 -16.21
C TYR A 233 -15.15 -18.01 -16.28
N LEU A 234 -15.84 -18.32 -15.19
CA LEU A 234 -17.29 -18.19 -15.07
C LEU A 234 -17.69 -16.76 -14.74
N ASP A 235 -18.57 -16.18 -15.55
CA ASP A 235 -19.21 -14.90 -15.23
C ASP A 235 -20.30 -15.05 -14.14
N ASP A 236 -20.91 -13.93 -13.74
CA ASP A 236 -21.98 -13.88 -12.73
C ASP A 236 -23.24 -14.69 -13.11
N CYS A 237 -23.36 -15.10 -14.38
CA CYS A 237 -24.45 -15.93 -14.90
C CYS A 237 -24.06 -17.41 -14.99
N GLU A 238 -22.90 -17.80 -14.44
CA GLU A 238 -22.31 -19.14 -14.53
C GLU A 238 -22.03 -19.57 -15.98
N ILE A 239 -21.71 -18.60 -16.86
CA ILE A 239 -21.33 -18.87 -18.25
C ILE A 239 -19.81 -18.75 -18.36
N CYS A 240 -19.18 -19.77 -18.95
CA CYS A 240 -17.77 -19.75 -19.29
C CYS A 240 -17.50 -18.70 -20.37
N VAL A 241 -16.64 -17.74 -20.06
CA VAL A 241 -16.22 -16.66 -20.95
C VAL A 241 -14.70 -16.65 -21.07
N ASP A 242 -14.22 -16.31 -22.26
CA ASP A 242 -12.80 -16.03 -22.51
C ASP A 242 -12.50 -14.56 -22.11
N GLU A 243 -11.27 -14.27 -21.67
CA GLU A 243 -10.82 -12.91 -21.30
C GLU A 243 -10.48 -12.01 -22.50
#